data_AF-A0A965R8U9-F1
#
_entry.id   AF-A0A965R8U9-F1
#
_cell.length_a   1.000
_cell.length_b   1.000
_cell.length_c   1.000
_cell.angle_alpha   90.00
_cell.angle_beta   90.00
_cell.angle_gamma   90.00
#
_symmetry.space_group_name_H-M   'P 1'
#
loop_
_entity.id
_entity.type
_entity.pdbx_description
1 polymer ?
#
loop_
_entity_poly.entity_id
_entity_poly.type
_entity_poly.pdbx_seq_one_letter_code
_entity_poly.pdbx_strand_id
1 'polypeptide(L)' 'EDKEISKGKKLGFILQEVGREINTLGSKANDANIQQLVVKMKDELEKAKEQILNAL' A
#
# COMPACT_ATOMS: atom_id res chain seq x y z
N GLU A 1 -13.12 20.80 -10.98
CA GLU A 1 -13.15 20.02 -9.73
C GLU A 1 -13.06 18.51 -9.94
N ASP A 2 -13.58 17.92 -11.04
CA ASP A 2 -13.48 16.46 -11.32
C ASP A 2 -12.07 15.83 -11.41
N LYS A 3 -11.03 16.63 -11.69
CA LYS A 3 -9.66 16.09 -11.85
C LYS A 3 -9.00 15.66 -10.55
N GLU A 4 -9.36 16.23 -9.40
CA GLU A 4 -8.78 15.89 -8.09
C GLU A 4 -9.33 14.55 -7.59
N ILE A 5 -10.64 14.35 -7.66
CA ILE A 5 -11.33 13.11 -7.30
C ILE A 5 -10.81 11.92 -8.14
N SER A 6 -10.50 12.16 -9.42
CA SER A 6 -9.91 11.16 -10.32
C SER A 6 -8.52 10.69 -9.88
N LYS A 7 -7.67 11.61 -9.38
CA LYS A 7 -6.31 11.28 -8.91
C LYS A 7 -6.35 10.43 -7.65
N GLY A 8 -7.19 10.80 -6.69
CA GLY A 8 -7.37 10.05 -5.44
C GLY A 8 -7.77 8.60 -5.67
N LYS A 9 -8.74 8.39 -6.57
CA LYS A 9 -9.18 7.06 -6.98
C LYS A 9 -8.06 6.25 -7.66
N LYS A 10 -7.27 6.88 -8.54
CA LYS A 10 -6.12 6.23 -9.21
C LYS A 10 -5.04 5.82 -8.21
N LEU A 11 -4.72 6.67 -7.24
CA LEU A 11 -3.75 6.35 -6.19
C LEU A 11 -4.25 5.22 -5.29
N GLY A 12 -5.55 5.18 -4.97
CA GLY A 12 -6.18 4.06 -4.27
C GLY A 12 -5.98 2.71 -4.98
N PHE A 13 -6.15 2.66 -6.31
CA PHE A 13 -5.88 1.45 -7.09
C PHE A 13 -4.39 1.05 -7.05
N ILE A 14 -3.47 2.01 -7.13
CA ILE A 14 -2.04 1.71 -7.05
C ILE A 14 -1.69 1.12 -5.67
N LEU A 15 -2.17 1.72 -4.58
CA LEU A 15 -1.94 1.19 -3.24
C LEU A 15 -2.53 -0.22 -3.06
N GLN A 16 -3.65 -0.51 -3.72
CA GLN A 16 -4.22 -1.85 -3.71
C GLN A 16 -3.29 -2.89 -4.36
N GLU A 17 -2.71 -2.59 -5.52
CA GLU A 17 -1.75 -3.49 -6.17
C GLU A 17 -0.46 -3.64 -5.37
N VAL A 18 0.05 -2.54 -4.79
CA VAL A 18 1.20 -2.60 -3.86
C VAL A 18 0.92 -3.52 -2.68
N GLY A 19 -0.29 -3.47 -2.11
CA GLY A 19 -0.71 -4.40 -1.06
C GLY A 19 -0.74 -5.86 -1.49
N ARG A 20 -1.12 -6.16 -2.75
CA ARG A 20 -1.07 -7.52 -3.30
C ARG A 20 0.36 -8.01 -3.44
N GLU A 21 1.28 -7.16 -3.88
CA GLU A 21 2.69 -7.51 -3.99
C GLU A 21 3.33 -7.77 -2.62
N ILE A 22 3.07 -6.92 -1.62
CA ILE A 22 3.54 -7.12 -0.24
C ILE A 22 3.06 -8.46 0.33
N ASN A 23 1.80 -8.82 0.10
CA ASN A 23 1.25 -10.11 0.54
C ASN A 23 1.86 -11.29 -0.22
N THR A 24 2.15 -11.12 -1.51
CA THR A 24 2.83 -12.14 -2.32
C THR A 24 4.26 -12.37 -1.83
N LEU A 25 4.99 -11.29 -1.53
CA LEU A 25 6.32 -11.36 -0.93
C LEU A 25 6.28 -12.07 0.43
N GLY A 26 5.37 -11.66 1.32
CA GLY A 26 5.23 -12.26 2.65
C GLY A 26 4.81 -13.73 2.65
N SER A 27 3.97 -14.15 1.70
CA SER A 27 3.54 -15.55 1.61
C SER A 27 4.56 -16.48 0.94
N LYS A 28 5.51 -15.92 0.18
CA LYS A 28 6.53 -16.69 -0.56
C LYS A 28 7.93 -16.62 0.05
N ALA A 29 8.19 -15.67 0.94
CA ALA A 29 9.48 -15.53 1.60
C ALA A 29 9.53 -16.31 2.92
N ASN A 30 10.47 -17.25 3.07
CA ASN A 30 10.70 -17.99 4.31
C ASN A 30 11.86 -17.42 5.16
N ASP A 31 12.33 -16.22 4.84
CA ASP A 31 13.41 -15.54 5.56
C ASP A 31 12.84 -14.57 6.61
N ALA A 32 13.34 -14.67 7.84
CA ALA A 32 12.86 -13.87 8.97
C ALA A 32 13.09 -12.36 8.79
N ASN A 33 14.18 -11.95 8.13
CA ASN A 33 14.43 -10.53 7.86
C ASN A 33 13.45 -10.01 6.81
N ILE A 34 13.14 -10.82 5.78
CA ILE A 34 12.13 -10.46 4.79
C ILE A 34 10.75 -10.33 5.45
N GLN A 35 10.38 -11.22 6.38
CA GLN A 35 9.12 -11.12 7.12
C GLN A 35 9.03 -9.83 7.94
N GLN A 36 10.11 -9.42 8.61
CA GLN A 36 10.15 -8.13 9.31
C GLN A 36 9.98 -6.94 8.36
N LEU A 37 10.60 -6.99 7.17
CA LEU A 37 10.41 -5.97 6.15
C LEU A 37 8.96 -5.92 5.64
N VAL A 38 8.33 -7.07 5.42
CA VAL A 38 6.91 -7.16 5.01
C VAL A 38 5.98 -6.50 6.03
N VAL A 39 6.21 -6.70 7.34
CA VAL A 39 5.44 -6.02 8.38
C VAL A 39 5.59 -4.51 8.27
N LYS A 40 6.84 -4.02 8.18
CA LYS A 40 7.10 -2.57 8.01
C LYS A 40 6.44 -2.01 6.74
N MET A 41 6.48 -2.74 5.63
CA MET A 41 5.85 -2.33 4.38
C MET A 41 4.32 -2.25 4.51
N LYS A 42 3.69 -3.15 5.29
CA LYS A 42 2.25 -3.07 5.57
C LYS A 42 1.91 -1.82 6.38
N ASP A 43 2.71 -1.50 7.38
CA ASP A 43 2.51 -0.29 8.19
C ASP A 43 2.62 0.99 7.34
N GLU A 44 3.62 1.08 6.47
CA GLU A 44 3.78 2.22 5.55
C GLU A 44 2.65 2.28 4.50
N LEU A 45 2.13 1.14 4.05
CA LEU A 45 1.00 1.08 3.14
C LEU A 45 -0.27 1.65 3.78
N GLU A 46 -0.54 1.33 5.06
CA GLU A 46 -1.70 1.89 5.77
C GLU A 46 -1.57 3.41 5.96
N LYS A 47 -0.39 3.91 6.34
CA LYS A 47 -0.13 5.37 6.40
C LYS A 47 -0.36 6.06 5.06
N ALA A 48 0.06 5.44 3.95
CA ALA A 48 -0.16 5.99 2.62
C ALA A 48 -1.66 6.05 2.26
N LYS A 49 -2.45 5.04 2.65
CA LYS A 49 -3.91 5.05 2.48
C LYS A 49 -4.56 6.17 3.28
N GLU A 50 -4.15 6.36 4.53
CA GLU A 50 -4.65 7.46 5.38
C GLU A 50 -4.30 8.83 4.78
N GLN A 51 -3.08 9.03 4.26
CA GLN A 51 -2.70 10.28 3.61
C GLN A 51 -3.56 10.58 2.38
N ILE A 52 -3.88 9.57 1.56
CA ILE A 52 -4.78 9.75 0.42
C ILE A 52 -6.18 10.14 0.89
N LEU A 53 -6.70 9.50 1.94
CA LEU A 53 -8.02 9.80 2.49
C LEU A 53 -8.10 11.19 3.13
N ASN A 54 -7.03 11.66 3.76
CA ASN A 54 -6.99 12.95 4.44
C ASN A 54 -6.68 14.12 3.50
N ALA A 55 -6.04 13.87 2.35
CA ALA A 55 -5.72 14.89 1.36
C ALA A 55 -6.84 15.12 0.33
N LEU A 56 -7.87 14.27 0.32
CA LEU A 56 -9.07 14.34 -0.53
C LEU A 56 -10.29 14.76 0.29
#